data_AF-A0A261XVW6-F1
#
_entry.id   AF-A0A261XVW6-F1
#
_cell.length_a   1.000
_cell.length_b   1.000
_cell.length_c   1.000
_cell.angle_alpha   90.00
_cell.angle_beta   90.00
_cell.angle_gamma   90.00
#
_symmetry.space_group_name_H-M   'P 1'
#
loop_
_entity.id
_entity.type
_entity.pdbx_description
1 polymer ?
#
loop_
_entity_poly.entity_id
_entity_poly.type
_entity_poly.pdbx_seq_one_letter_code
_entity_poly.pdbx_strand_id
1 'polypeptide(L)'
;MLPLITLEDHFISDAVSTSVPFQEFRLDMFPPDTKANLFDVGERRLKEMDKGNVSIMVVSHVPVEAAVTPEICRRSNGQLRKSVQDNKTRFAGFAQLPMNDPKAAAVELSRCVKDLQFVCALVGCHTAGQFYDSEDYWPVWEKAQELDVPIYIHPSFVAEDQKSHYTGNYPDNVATALSGYGWGWHSDVGLHFLRLFVSGVFDRFPRLKIIIGHNGEMLPYMLDRIDHFAKLWGHRERNLKTV
;
A
#
# COMPACT_ATOMS: atom_id res chain seq x y z
N MET A 1 15.24 0.89 25.78
CA MET A 1 15.28 0.89 24.31
C MET A 1 13.92 1.35 23.81
N LEU A 2 13.84 2.21 22.80
CA LEU A 2 12.55 2.58 22.20
C LEU A 2 11.93 1.33 21.55
N PRO A 3 10.60 1.16 21.58
CA PRO A 3 9.96 0.02 20.92
C PRO A 3 10.17 0.12 19.40
N LEU A 4 10.70 -0.93 18.79
CA LEU A 4 10.81 -1.04 17.33
C LEU A 4 9.45 -1.49 16.77
N ILE A 5 8.88 -0.70 15.86
CA ILE A 5 7.61 -0.99 15.18
C ILE A 5 7.89 -1.12 13.69
N THR A 6 7.45 -2.23 13.08
CA THR A 6 7.51 -2.44 11.63
C THR A 6 6.11 -2.26 11.03
N LEU A 7 6.01 -1.72 9.82
CA LEU A 7 4.71 -1.32 9.23
C LEU A 7 4.61 -1.52 7.71
N GLU A 8 5.40 -2.45 7.16
CA GLU A 8 5.29 -2.94 5.77
C GLU A 8 5.52 -4.46 5.75
N ASP A 9 4.78 -5.18 6.59
CA ASP A 9 4.93 -6.64 6.76
C ASP A 9 3.78 -7.39 6.10
N HIS A 10 4.02 -7.92 4.90
CA HIS A 10 2.95 -8.48 4.08
C HIS A 10 2.42 -9.83 4.54
N PHE A 11 1.15 -10.07 4.26
CA PHE A 11 0.38 -11.28 4.53
C PHE A 11 -0.48 -11.64 3.32
N ILE A 12 -0.76 -12.92 3.13
CA ILE A 12 -1.73 -13.41 2.15
C ILE A 12 -2.75 -14.26 2.90
N SER A 13 -4.01 -13.84 2.84
CA SER A 13 -5.11 -14.58 3.43
C SER A 13 -5.62 -15.68 2.49
N ASP A 14 -6.27 -16.70 3.03
CA ASP A 14 -6.90 -17.76 2.22
C ASP A 14 -7.96 -17.19 1.28
N ALA A 15 -8.69 -16.15 1.71
CA ALA A 15 -9.67 -15.49 0.87
C ALA A 15 -9.03 -14.88 -0.38
N VAL A 16 -7.85 -14.29 -0.25
CA VAL A 16 -7.10 -13.70 -1.37
C VAL A 16 -6.47 -14.79 -2.23
N SER A 17 -5.76 -15.76 -1.63
CA SER A 17 -5.05 -16.81 -2.38
C SER A 17 -5.94 -17.76 -3.17
N THR A 18 -7.21 -17.91 -2.78
CA THR A 18 -8.19 -18.75 -3.49
C THR A 18 -8.98 -17.99 -4.55
N SER A 19 -8.91 -16.65 -4.55
CA SER A 19 -9.71 -15.79 -5.42
C SER A 19 -8.87 -15.06 -6.48
N VAL A 20 -7.54 -15.04 -6.30
CA VAL A 20 -6.59 -14.40 -7.21
C VAL A 20 -5.61 -15.46 -7.75
N PRO A 21 -5.28 -15.46 -9.05
CA PRO A 21 -4.27 -16.36 -9.60
C PRO A 21 -2.96 -16.29 -8.82
N PHE A 22 -2.42 -17.44 -8.41
CA PHE A 22 -1.22 -17.49 -7.56
C PHE A 22 0.01 -16.83 -8.21
N GLN A 23 0.05 -16.77 -9.54
CA GLN A 23 1.09 -16.09 -10.30
C GLN A 23 1.15 -14.58 -10.03
N GLU A 24 0.06 -13.95 -9.60
CA GLU A 24 0.05 -12.51 -9.30
C GLU A 24 0.91 -12.16 -8.07
N PHE A 25 1.13 -13.10 -7.16
CA PHE A 25 2.01 -12.87 -6.00
C PHE A 25 3.50 -12.93 -6.37
N ARG A 26 3.84 -13.40 -7.58
CA ARG A 26 5.23 -13.50 -8.11
C ARG A 26 6.22 -14.11 -7.11
N LEU A 27 5.75 -15.13 -6.37
CA LEU A 27 6.53 -15.76 -5.29
C LEU A 27 7.76 -16.53 -5.81
N ASP A 28 7.78 -16.86 -7.10
CA ASP A 28 8.95 -17.40 -7.80
C ASP A 28 10.16 -16.46 -7.78
N MET A 29 9.94 -15.17 -7.55
CA MET A 29 10.99 -14.15 -7.47
C MET A 29 11.67 -14.07 -6.09
N PHE A 30 11.12 -14.73 -5.07
CA PHE A 30 11.54 -14.59 -3.68
C PHE A 30 12.14 -15.90 -3.12
N PRO A 31 12.91 -15.84 -2.02
CA PRO A 31 13.43 -17.03 -1.36
C PRO A 31 12.32 -18.04 -1.02
N PRO A 32 12.58 -19.36 -1.06
CA PRO A 32 11.54 -20.39 -0.87
C PRO A 32 10.71 -20.25 0.40
N ASP A 33 11.32 -19.79 1.50
CA ASP A 33 10.66 -19.60 2.79
C ASP A 33 9.66 -18.44 2.81
N THR A 34 9.72 -17.52 1.84
CA THR A 34 8.86 -16.34 1.75
C THR A 34 7.39 -16.74 1.70
N LYS A 35 7.06 -17.79 0.93
CA LYS A 35 5.69 -18.31 0.87
C LYS A 35 5.19 -18.66 2.27
N ALA A 36 5.96 -19.43 3.02
CA ALA A 36 5.53 -19.89 4.34
C ALA A 36 5.40 -18.72 5.35
N ASN A 37 6.19 -17.65 5.19
CA ASN A 37 6.09 -16.45 6.01
C ASN A 37 4.85 -15.60 5.67
N LEU A 38 4.47 -15.53 4.39
CA LEU A 38 3.32 -14.74 3.93
C LEU A 38 1.97 -15.28 4.43
N PHE A 39 1.86 -16.60 4.67
CA PHE A 39 0.63 -17.22 5.19
C PHE A 39 0.61 -17.38 6.72
N ASP A 40 1.69 -17.05 7.43
CA ASP A 40 1.73 -17.11 8.89
C ASP A 40 1.61 -15.71 9.48
N VAL A 41 0.65 -15.49 10.39
CA VAL A 41 0.64 -14.35 11.33
C VAL A 41 0.50 -14.95 12.72
N GLY A 42 1.55 -15.64 13.15
CA GLY A 42 1.53 -16.46 14.35
C GLY A 42 2.93 -16.73 14.90
N GLU A 43 3.17 -17.95 15.35
CA GLU A 43 4.38 -18.32 16.08
C GLU A 43 5.67 -18.08 15.29
N ARG A 44 5.64 -18.26 13.97
CA ARG A 44 6.85 -18.09 13.15
C ARG A 44 7.26 -16.63 13.14
N ARG A 45 6.32 -15.71 12.86
CA ARG A 45 6.60 -14.27 12.92
C ARG A 45 6.99 -13.81 14.31
N LEU A 46 6.34 -14.31 15.36
CA LEU A 46 6.68 -13.96 16.75
C LEU A 46 8.14 -14.30 17.09
N LYS A 47 8.61 -15.49 16.67
CA LYS A 47 10.03 -15.89 16.87
C LYS A 47 11.00 -14.95 16.14
N GLU A 48 10.67 -14.52 14.92
CA GLU A 48 11.50 -13.57 14.17
C GLU A 48 11.45 -12.15 14.77
N MET A 49 10.28 -11.72 15.24
CA MET A 49 10.14 -10.46 15.98
C MET A 49 11.01 -10.44 17.24
N ASP A 50 11.00 -11.52 18.02
CA ASP A 50 11.81 -11.62 19.24
C ASP A 50 13.32 -11.58 18.92
N LYS A 51 13.76 -12.26 17.85
CA LYS A 51 15.16 -12.18 17.37
C LYS A 51 15.55 -10.77 16.90
N GLY A 52 14.62 -10.08 16.23
CA GLY A 52 14.82 -8.74 15.69
C GLY A 52 14.55 -7.59 16.68
N ASN A 53 14.19 -7.89 17.94
CA ASN A 53 13.72 -6.92 18.93
C ASN A 53 12.52 -6.08 18.45
N VAL A 54 11.66 -6.63 17.59
CA VAL A 54 10.44 -5.98 17.10
C VAL A 54 9.35 -6.08 18.16
N SER A 55 8.91 -4.92 18.64
CA SER A 55 7.88 -4.80 19.67
C SER A 55 6.49 -5.04 19.07
N ILE A 56 6.19 -4.36 17.97
CA ILE A 56 4.91 -4.46 17.23
C ILE A 56 5.21 -4.62 15.74
N MET A 57 4.53 -5.55 15.10
CA MET A 57 4.52 -5.70 13.65
C MET A 57 3.12 -5.35 13.15
N VAL A 58 3.03 -4.36 12.26
CA VAL A 58 1.77 -3.97 11.64
C VAL A 58 1.67 -4.66 10.29
N VAL A 59 0.74 -5.61 10.21
CA VAL A 59 0.60 -6.53 9.09
C VAL A 59 -0.39 -5.99 8.06
N SER A 60 -0.05 -6.13 6.79
CA SER A 60 -0.85 -5.69 5.65
C SER A 60 -1.00 -6.81 4.63
N HIS A 61 -2.02 -6.78 3.78
CA HIS A 61 -2.08 -7.73 2.67
C HIS A 61 -1.07 -7.34 1.58
N VAL A 62 -0.53 -8.33 0.86
CA VAL A 62 0.18 -8.05 -0.41
C VAL A 62 -0.81 -7.34 -1.34
N PRO A 63 -0.49 -6.14 -1.88
CA PRO A 63 -1.34 -5.53 -2.88
C PRO A 63 -1.31 -6.40 -4.15
N VAL A 64 -2.49 -6.80 -4.60
CA VAL A 64 -2.69 -7.56 -5.82
C VAL A 64 -3.37 -6.66 -6.86
N GLU A 65 -2.99 -6.83 -8.13
CA GLU A 65 -3.54 -6.04 -9.22
C GLU A 65 -4.95 -6.50 -9.60
N ALA A 66 -5.24 -7.80 -9.49
CA ALA A 66 -6.59 -8.32 -9.69
C ALA A 66 -7.61 -7.52 -8.89
N ALA A 67 -8.75 -7.23 -9.53
CA ALA A 67 -9.86 -6.53 -8.91
C ALA A 67 -10.33 -7.27 -7.65
N VAL A 68 -9.80 -6.87 -6.49
CA VAL A 68 -10.21 -7.42 -5.21
C VAL A 68 -11.59 -6.87 -4.92
N THR A 69 -12.60 -7.73 -5.04
CA THR A 69 -13.98 -7.33 -4.81
C THR A 69 -14.18 -6.89 -3.34
N PRO A 70 -15.20 -6.07 -3.06
CA PRO A 70 -15.55 -5.73 -1.68
C PRO A 70 -15.76 -6.96 -0.78
N GLU A 71 -16.26 -8.07 -1.33
CA GLU A 71 -16.43 -9.32 -0.60
C GLU A 71 -15.09 -9.95 -0.21
N ILE A 72 -14.13 -10.02 -1.15
CA ILE A 72 -12.81 -10.58 -0.88
C ILE A 72 -12.09 -9.73 0.17
N CYS A 73 -12.11 -8.40 0.05
CA CYS A 73 -11.55 -7.49 1.06
C CYS A 73 -12.18 -7.71 2.43
N ARG A 74 -13.52 -7.81 2.51
CA ARG A 74 -14.20 -8.05 3.80
C ARG A 74 -13.76 -9.36 4.45
N ARG A 75 -13.67 -10.43 3.67
CA ARG A 75 -13.24 -11.76 4.14
C ARG A 75 -11.76 -11.76 4.55
N SER A 76 -10.88 -11.17 3.75
CA SER A 76 -9.44 -11.13 4.01
C SER A 76 -9.11 -10.28 5.24
N ASN A 77 -9.71 -9.10 5.37
CA ASN A 77 -9.60 -8.26 6.56
C ASN A 77 -10.13 -8.97 7.81
N GLY A 78 -11.24 -9.72 7.69
CA GLY A 78 -11.75 -10.55 8.80
C GLY A 78 -10.79 -11.66 9.22
N GLN A 79 -10.13 -12.31 8.27
CA GLN A 79 -9.10 -13.32 8.54
C GLN A 79 -7.88 -12.71 9.24
N LEU A 80 -7.35 -11.60 8.72
CA LEU A 80 -6.24 -10.89 9.34
C LEU A 80 -6.59 -10.45 10.77
N ARG A 81 -7.81 -9.93 10.99
CA ARG A 81 -8.28 -9.55 12.33
C ARG A 81 -8.21 -10.73 13.30
N LYS A 82 -8.63 -11.93 12.90
CA LYS A 82 -8.57 -13.13 13.74
C LYS A 82 -7.13 -13.42 14.16
N SER A 83 -6.19 -13.43 13.22
CA SER A 83 -4.77 -13.67 13.51
C SER A 83 -4.16 -12.60 14.41
N VAL A 84 -4.50 -11.32 14.20
CA VAL A 84 -4.05 -10.22 15.05
C VAL A 84 -4.62 -10.34 16.47
N GLN A 85 -5.87 -10.79 16.62
CA GLN A 85 -6.55 -10.87 17.92
C GLN A 85 -5.87 -11.85 18.88
N ASP A 86 -5.36 -12.97 18.36
CA ASP A 86 -4.66 -13.99 19.15
C ASP A 86 -3.37 -13.45 19.79
N ASN A 87 -2.77 -12.39 19.22
CA ASN A 87 -1.53 -11.78 19.70
C ASN A 87 -1.59 -10.24 19.64
N LYS A 88 -2.68 -9.65 20.12
CA LYS A 88 -3.00 -8.20 19.99
C LYS A 88 -1.98 -7.22 20.60
N THR A 89 -1.06 -7.70 21.42
CA THR A 89 0.04 -6.89 21.99
C THR A 89 1.28 -6.85 21.09
N ARG A 90 1.33 -7.72 20.09
CA ARG A 90 2.47 -7.92 19.17
C ARG A 90 2.10 -7.59 17.73
N PHE A 91 0.85 -7.80 17.33
CA PHE A 91 0.38 -7.47 15.98
C PHE A 91 -0.66 -6.36 15.96
N ALA A 92 -0.64 -5.59 14.88
CA ALA A 92 -1.73 -4.74 14.43
C ALA A 92 -2.00 -4.98 12.93
N GLY A 93 -3.13 -4.49 12.41
CA GLY A 93 -3.55 -4.74 11.03
C GLY A 93 -3.78 -3.46 10.24
N PHE A 94 -3.42 -3.52 8.95
CA PHE A 94 -3.82 -2.57 7.92
C PHE A 94 -4.97 -3.15 7.08
N ALA A 95 -5.93 -2.30 6.73
CA ALA A 95 -7.03 -2.67 5.85
C ALA A 95 -6.56 -2.86 4.41
N GLN A 96 -7.04 -3.93 3.77
CA GLN A 96 -7.08 -4.06 2.32
C GLN A 96 -8.39 -3.45 1.80
N LEU A 97 -8.33 -2.63 0.76
CA LEU A 97 -9.49 -1.90 0.23
C LEU A 97 -9.77 -2.26 -1.25
N PRO A 98 -11.05 -2.38 -1.65
CA PRO A 98 -11.45 -2.59 -3.04
C PRO A 98 -11.36 -1.28 -3.84
N MET A 99 -10.14 -0.86 -4.22
CA MET A 99 -9.91 0.46 -4.84
C MET A 99 -10.55 0.62 -6.22
N ASN A 100 -10.99 -0.47 -6.87
CA ASN A 100 -11.82 -0.42 -8.08
C ASN A 100 -13.25 0.13 -7.83
N ASP A 101 -13.70 0.18 -6.58
CA ASP A 101 -14.95 0.80 -6.15
C ASP A 101 -14.68 1.74 -4.97
N PRO A 102 -14.37 3.03 -5.22
CA PRO A 102 -14.00 3.98 -4.18
C PRO A 102 -15.06 4.16 -3.08
N LYS A 103 -16.35 4.00 -3.42
CA LYS A 103 -17.43 4.09 -2.44
C LYS A 103 -17.42 2.86 -1.52
N ALA A 104 -17.27 1.66 -2.08
CA ALA A 104 -17.12 0.45 -1.30
C ALA A 104 -15.82 0.46 -0.47
N ALA A 105 -14.73 1.03 -1.01
CA ALA A 105 -13.47 1.21 -0.29
C ALA A 105 -13.62 2.09 0.94
N ALA A 106 -14.32 3.22 0.84
CA ALA A 106 -14.63 4.07 1.99
C ALA A 106 -15.47 3.34 3.05
N VAL A 107 -16.48 2.57 2.63
CA VAL A 107 -17.31 1.76 3.54
C VAL A 107 -16.45 0.70 4.27
N GLU A 108 -15.60 0.00 3.53
CA GLU A 108 -14.75 -1.05 4.09
C GLU A 108 -13.65 -0.47 5.02
N LEU A 109 -13.09 0.69 4.71
CA LEU A 109 -12.17 1.42 5.59
C LEU A 109 -12.84 1.74 6.93
N SER A 110 -14.07 2.29 6.90
CA SER A 110 -14.83 2.56 8.11
C SER A 110 -15.04 1.31 8.96
N ARG A 111 -15.40 0.19 8.33
CA ARG A 111 -15.60 -1.10 9.02
C ARG A 111 -14.29 -1.60 9.64
N CYS A 112 -13.19 -1.55 8.90
CA CYS A 112 -11.89 -2.02 9.38
C CYS A 112 -11.40 -1.22 10.59
N VAL A 113 -11.54 0.10 10.57
CA VAL A 113 -11.12 0.95 11.69
C VAL A 113 -12.06 0.77 12.89
N LYS A 114 -13.38 0.89 12.69
CA LYS A 114 -14.35 0.89 13.79
C LYS A 114 -14.57 -0.48 14.41
N ASP A 115 -14.68 -1.52 13.58
CA ASP A 115 -15.10 -2.85 14.03
C ASP A 115 -13.91 -3.79 14.21
N LEU A 116 -12.89 -3.66 13.34
CA LEU A 116 -11.69 -4.52 13.38
C LEU A 116 -10.50 -3.87 14.10
N GLN A 117 -10.60 -2.60 14.47
CA GLN A 117 -9.54 -1.85 15.16
C GLN A 117 -8.23 -1.78 14.35
N PHE A 118 -8.34 -1.78 13.02
CA PHE A 118 -7.19 -1.56 12.14
C PHE A 118 -6.75 -0.10 12.22
N VAL A 119 -5.44 0.12 12.06
CA VAL A 119 -4.79 1.41 12.38
C VAL A 119 -4.40 2.21 11.13
N CYS A 120 -4.57 1.64 9.94
CA CYS A 120 -4.27 2.22 8.62
C CYS A 120 -4.96 1.37 7.54
N ALA A 121 -4.88 1.81 6.29
CA ALA A 121 -5.04 0.94 5.12
C ALA A 121 -3.74 0.85 4.32
N LEU A 122 -3.52 -0.26 3.61
CA LEU A 122 -2.48 -0.33 2.58
C LEU A 122 -3.11 -0.70 1.26
N VAL A 123 -2.83 0.12 0.25
CA VAL A 123 -3.35 -0.03 -1.11
C VAL A 123 -2.20 -0.03 -2.10
N GLY A 124 -2.39 -0.69 -3.24
CA GLY A 124 -1.48 -0.57 -4.36
C GLY A 124 -1.43 0.85 -4.90
N CYS A 125 -0.42 1.19 -5.68
CA CYS A 125 -0.29 2.55 -6.22
C CYS A 125 -1.26 2.83 -7.35
N HIS A 126 -1.85 1.83 -7.98
CA HIS A 126 -2.87 2.01 -9.03
C HIS A 126 -3.82 0.81 -9.08
N THR A 127 -4.90 0.96 -9.83
CA THR A 127 -5.75 -0.15 -10.24
C THR A 127 -5.87 -0.14 -11.76
N ALA A 128 -5.31 -1.16 -12.42
CA ALA A 128 -5.23 -1.25 -13.89
C ALA A 128 -4.67 0.03 -14.54
N GLY A 129 -3.61 0.59 -13.95
CA GLY A 129 -2.93 1.81 -14.43
C GLY A 129 -3.60 3.12 -14.00
N GLN A 130 -4.78 3.07 -13.37
CA GLN A 130 -5.44 4.27 -12.85
C GLN A 130 -4.93 4.62 -11.45
N PHE A 131 -4.28 5.78 -11.34
CA PHE A 131 -3.94 6.42 -10.06
C PHE A 131 -5.18 7.00 -9.37
N TYR A 132 -5.06 7.28 -8.07
CA TYR A 132 -6.21 7.61 -7.20
C TYR A 132 -6.39 9.12 -6.97
N ASP A 133 -5.98 9.94 -7.94
CA ASP A 133 -5.99 11.40 -7.86
C ASP A 133 -7.28 12.07 -8.35
N SER A 134 -8.19 11.34 -9.00
CA SER A 134 -9.48 11.88 -9.46
C SER A 134 -10.49 12.06 -8.32
N GLU A 135 -11.53 12.88 -8.57
CA GLU A 135 -12.61 13.11 -7.60
C GLU A 135 -13.41 11.84 -7.25
N ASP A 136 -13.37 10.81 -8.10
CA ASP A 136 -14.01 9.52 -7.81
C ASP A 136 -13.45 8.86 -6.55
N TYR A 137 -12.18 9.14 -6.21
CA TYR A 137 -11.50 8.60 -5.03
C TYR A 137 -11.66 9.47 -3.77
N TRP A 138 -12.27 10.66 -3.88
CA TRP A 138 -12.53 11.53 -2.73
C TRP A 138 -13.27 10.86 -1.57
N PRO A 139 -14.25 9.95 -1.76
CA PRO A 139 -14.87 9.24 -0.65
C PRO A 139 -13.87 8.47 0.22
N VAL A 140 -12.79 7.92 -0.37
CA VAL A 140 -11.75 7.19 0.37
C VAL A 140 -10.92 8.15 1.21
N TRP A 141 -10.46 9.24 0.60
CA TRP A 141 -9.65 10.28 1.26
C TRP A 141 -10.41 11.00 2.37
N GLU A 142 -11.66 11.36 2.10
CA GLU A 142 -12.57 11.94 3.08
C GLU A 142 -12.75 11.01 4.28
N LYS A 143 -12.95 9.71 4.02
CA LYS A 143 -13.15 8.73 5.09
C LYS A 143 -11.88 8.51 5.92
N ALA A 144 -10.71 8.43 5.30
CA ALA A 144 -9.44 8.33 6.02
C ALA A 144 -9.23 9.54 6.95
N GLN A 145 -9.53 10.75 6.44
CA GLN A 145 -9.47 11.97 7.23
C GLN A 145 -10.50 11.99 8.38
N GLU A 146 -11.74 11.54 8.16
CA GLU A 146 -12.79 11.45 9.19
C GLU A 146 -12.37 10.51 10.32
N LEU A 147 -11.76 9.37 9.97
CA LEU A 147 -11.32 8.34 10.92
C LEU A 147 -9.98 8.67 11.57
N ASP A 148 -9.28 9.70 11.09
CA ASP A 148 -7.93 10.12 11.50
C ASP A 148 -6.85 9.03 11.34
N VAL A 149 -7.05 8.11 10.38
CA VAL A 149 -6.10 7.04 10.05
C VAL A 149 -5.34 7.34 8.75
N PRO A 150 -4.06 6.94 8.65
CA PRO A 150 -3.33 7.04 7.40
C PRO A 150 -3.79 6.03 6.35
N ILE A 151 -3.43 6.31 5.10
CA ILE A 151 -3.40 5.33 4.01
C ILE A 151 -1.94 5.20 3.54
N TYR A 152 -1.45 3.96 3.53
CA TYR A 152 -0.18 3.57 2.96
C TYR A 152 -0.34 3.28 1.46
N ILE A 153 0.37 4.01 0.62
CA ILE A 153 0.44 3.75 -0.82
C ILE A 153 1.68 2.91 -1.07
N HIS A 154 1.46 1.62 -1.31
CA HIS A 154 2.52 0.65 -1.56
C HIS A 154 2.71 0.47 -3.07
N PRO A 155 3.94 0.16 -3.55
CA PRO A 155 4.14 -0.19 -4.93
C PRO A 155 3.25 -1.34 -5.43
N SER A 156 3.05 -1.40 -6.73
CA SER A 156 2.38 -2.51 -7.41
C SER A 156 3.10 -2.78 -8.71
N PHE A 157 2.97 -3.99 -9.26
CA PHE A 157 3.50 -4.24 -10.59
C PHE A 157 2.88 -3.26 -11.59
N VAL A 158 3.67 -2.85 -12.58
CA VAL A 158 3.23 -1.91 -13.62
C VAL A 158 2.07 -2.51 -14.41
N ALA A 159 1.14 -1.65 -14.80
CA ALA A 159 0.02 -2.05 -15.65
C ALA A 159 0.51 -2.66 -16.98
N GLU A 160 -0.31 -3.55 -17.57
CA GLU A 160 0.06 -4.32 -18.77
C GLU A 160 0.55 -3.43 -19.93
N ASP A 161 -0.13 -2.29 -20.14
CA ASP A 161 0.20 -1.32 -21.19
C ASP A 161 1.52 -0.58 -20.95
N GLN A 162 2.01 -0.55 -19.71
CA GLN A 162 3.26 0.10 -19.31
C GLN A 162 4.47 -0.86 -19.32
N LYS A 163 4.25 -2.17 -19.43
CA LYS A 163 5.35 -3.17 -19.39
C LYS A 163 6.40 -2.93 -20.48
N SER A 164 5.99 -2.44 -21.65
CA SER A 164 6.87 -2.17 -22.78
C SER A 164 7.93 -1.09 -22.51
N HIS A 165 7.72 -0.21 -21.52
CA HIS A 165 8.70 0.80 -21.12
C HIS A 165 9.95 0.19 -20.45
N TYR A 166 9.84 -1.05 -19.98
CA TYR A 166 10.88 -1.76 -19.23
C TYR A 166 11.47 -2.95 -19.98
N THR A 167 11.10 -3.14 -21.25
CA THR A 167 11.70 -4.18 -22.10
C THR A 167 12.83 -3.60 -22.95
N GLY A 168 13.78 -4.46 -23.33
CA GLY A 168 14.93 -4.04 -24.12
C GLY A 168 15.79 -5.22 -24.54
N ASN A 169 17.04 -4.96 -24.95
CA ASN A 169 17.99 -6.00 -25.33
C ASN A 169 18.62 -6.67 -24.08
N TYR A 170 17.76 -7.20 -23.21
CA TYR A 170 18.09 -7.93 -21.98
C TYR A 170 16.95 -8.90 -21.65
N PRO A 171 17.18 -9.93 -20.81
CA PRO A 171 16.18 -10.97 -20.58
C PRO A 171 14.97 -10.50 -19.74
N ASP A 172 13.84 -11.21 -19.83
CA ASP A 172 12.56 -10.83 -19.20
C ASP A 172 12.62 -10.73 -17.67
N ASN A 173 13.52 -11.47 -17.02
CA ASN A 173 13.72 -11.34 -15.57
C ASN A 173 14.33 -9.98 -15.19
N VAL A 174 15.17 -9.39 -16.05
CA VAL A 174 15.70 -8.03 -15.89
C VAL A 174 14.60 -7.01 -16.11
N ALA A 175 13.78 -7.17 -17.16
CA ALA A 175 12.61 -6.31 -17.41
C ALA A 175 11.61 -6.33 -16.24
N THR A 176 11.39 -7.51 -15.65
CA THR A 176 10.57 -7.66 -14.44
C THR A 176 11.17 -6.92 -13.25
N ALA A 177 12.48 -7.07 -13.00
CA ALA A 177 13.13 -6.37 -11.90
C ALA A 177 13.08 -4.84 -12.10
N LEU A 178 13.32 -4.35 -13.33
CA LEU A 178 13.25 -2.93 -13.66
C LEU A 178 11.84 -2.36 -13.51
N SER A 179 10.80 -3.06 -13.96
CA SER A 179 9.40 -2.65 -13.73
C SER A 179 8.95 -2.80 -12.28
N GLY A 180 9.66 -3.61 -11.48
CA GLY A 180 9.40 -3.83 -10.06
C GLY A 180 10.34 -3.07 -9.14
N TYR A 181 10.92 -3.80 -8.18
CA TYR A 181 11.81 -3.31 -7.11
C TYR A 181 13.11 -2.65 -7.58
N GLY A 182 13.46 -2.74 -8.85
CA GLY A 182 14.65 -2.09 -9.41
C GLY A 182 14.44 -0.62 -9.73
N TRP A 183 13.22 -0.23 -10.14
CA TRP A 183 12.92 1.17 -10.51
C TRP A 183 11.42 1.49 -10.53
N GLY A 184 10.63 0.72 -11.29
CA GLY A 184 9.25 1.06 -11.64
C GLY A 184 8.35 1.27 -10.43
N TRP A 185 8.47 0.41 -9.41
CA TRP A 185 7.77 0.55 -8.13
C TRP A 185 7.95 1.93 -7.50
N HIS A 186 9.19 2.40 -7.43
CA HIS A 186 9.52 3.69 -6.83
C HIS A 186 9.03 4.86 -7.69
N SER A 187 9.16 4.73 -9.01
CA SER A 187 8.71 5.75 -9.96
C SER A 187 7.20 5.95 -9.88
N ASP A 188 6.43 4.86 -9.81
CA ASP A 188 4.97 4.90 -9.80
C ASP A 188 4.42 5.45 -8.49
N VAL A 189 4.94 5.04 -7.33
CA VAL A 189 4.47 5.59 -6.04
C VAL A 189 4.86 7.06 -5.90
N GLY A 190 6.09 7.43 -6.27
CA GLY A 190 6.53 8.82 -6.27
C GLY A 190 5.66 9.70 -7.17
N LEU A 191 5.36 9.24 -8.40
CA LEU A 191 4.45 9.92 -9.30
C LEU A 191 3.03 10.02 -8.73
N HIS A 192 2.51 8.93 -8.15
CA HIS A 192 1.18 8.92 -7.57
C HIS A 192 1.03 9.96 -6.45
N PHE A 193 1.99 10.05 -5.53
CA PHE A 193 1.97 11.10 -4.49
C PHE A 193 1.93 12.51 -5.09
N LEU A 194 2.75 12.77 -6.12
CA LEU A 194 2.74 14.06 -6.82
C LEU A 194 1.41 14.33 -7.51
N ARG A 195 0.76 13.30 -8.07
CA ARG A 195 -0.58 13.41 -8.66
C ARG A 195 -1.63 13.81 -7.64
N LEU A 196 -1.63 13.19 -6.46
CA LEU A 196 -2.52 13.57 -5.34
C LEU A 196 -2.31 15.05 -4.95
N PHE A 197 -1.04 15.49 -4.95
CA PHE A 197 -0.72 16.88 -4.68
C PHE A 197 -1.28 17.84 -5.73
N VAL A 198 -0.97 17.62 -7.01
CA VAL A 198 -1.38 18.54 -8.08
C VAL A 198 -2.88 18.52 -8.36
N SER A 199 -3.57 17.42 -8.06
CA SER A 199 -5.03 17.34 -8.18
C SER A 199 -5.78 17.99 -7.02
N GLY A 200 -5.07 18.48 -5.98
CA GLY A 200 -5.66 19.23 -4.88
C GLY A 200 -6.25 18.36 -3.77
N VAL A 201 -5.90 17.06 -3.69
CA VAL A 201 -6.39 16.16 -2.62
C VAL A 201 -6.03 16.71 -1.24
N PHE A 202 -4.80 17.21 -1.06
CA PHE A 202 -4.35 17.76 0.23
C PHE A 202 -4.93 19.15 0.55
N ASP A 203 -5.38 19.91 -0.45
CA ASP A 203 -6.11 21.15 -0.22
C ASP A 203 -7.54 20.81 0.27
N ARG A 204 -8.18 19.82 -0.38
CA ARG A 204 -9.52 19.36 -0.03
C ARG A 204 -9.58 18.64 1.32
N PHE A 205 -8.55 17.84 1.63
CA PHE A 205 -8.45 17.01 2.83
C PHE A 205 -7.16 17.35 3.60
N PRO A 206 -7.09 18.51 4.28
CA PRO A 206 -5.87 19.03 4.88
C PRO A 206 -5.36 18.23 6.09
N ARG A 207 -6.15 17.31 6.64
CA ARG A 207 -5.72 16.39 7.71
C ARG A 207 -5.50 14.96 7.22
N LEU A 208 -5.58 14.72 5.91
CA LEU A 208 -5.25 13.43 5.32
C LEU A 208 -3.79 13.08 5.65
N LYS A 209 -3.54 11.81 6.02
CA LYS A 209 -2.21 11.28 6.30
C LYS A 209 -1.89 10.22 5.25
N ILE A 210 -0.80 10.38 4.53
CA ILE A 210 -0.30 9.41 3.57
C ILE A 210 1.02 8.84 4.08
N ILE A 211 1.21 7.53 3.93
CA ILE A 211 2.49 6.85 4.17
C ILE A 211 2.97 6.29 2.83
N ILE A 212 4.26 6.45 2.55
CA ILE A 212 4.95 5.82 1.42
C ILE A 212 6.22 5.17 1.93
N GLY A 213 6.57 4.03 1.35
CA GLY A 213 7.69 3.20 1.78
C GLY A 213 9.03 3.63 1.20
N HIS A 214 9.99 2.71 1.25
CA HIS A 214 11.23 2.76 0.48
C HIS A 214 11.97 4.12 0.55
N ASN A 215 12.02 4.71 1.75
CA ASN A 215 12.63 6.02 2.00
C ASN A 215 12.02 7.16 1.14
N GLY A 216 10.69 7.14 0.98
CA GLY A 216 9.95 8.18 0.28
C GLY A 216 9.98 8.09 -1.24
N GLU A 217 10.29 6.92 -1.80
CA GLU A 217 10.08 6.64 -3.24
C GLU A 217 10.77 7.66 -4.15
N MET A 218 12.04 7.96 -3.85
CA MET A 218 12.88 8.97 -4.52
C MET A 218 12.47 10.44 -4.31
N LEU A 219 11.29 10.72 -3.74
CA LEU A 219 10.81 12.09 -3.54
C LEU A 219 11.73 12.92 -2.65
N PRO A 220 12.25 12.42 -1.50
CA PRO A 220 13.16 13.22 -0.67
C PRO A 220 14.42 13.65 -1.43
N TYR A 221 14.94 12.78 -2.30
CA TYR A 221 16.12 13.10 -3.12
C TYR A 221 15.82 14.19 -4.15
N MET A 222 14.61 14.20 -4.71
CA MET A 222 14.20 15.12 -5.77
C MET A 222 13.46 16.37 -5.26
N LEU A 223 13.28 16.50 -3.94
CA LEU A 223 12.32 17.44 -3.33
C LEU A 223 12.54 18.89 -3.76
N ASP A 224 13.78 19.37 -3.77
CA ASP A 224 14.07 20.76 -4.15
C ASP A 224 13.81 21.03 -5.63
N ARG A 225 14.07 20.05 -6.50
CA ARG A 225 13.76 20.16 -7.92
C ARG A 225 12.24 20.19 -8.13
N ILE A 226 11.53 19.30 -7.46
CA ILE A 226 10.07 19.17 -7.56
C ILE A 226 9.41 20.47 -7.05
N ASP A 227 9.80 20.96 -5.87
CA ASP A 227 9.30 22.22 -5.27
C ASP A 227 9.59 23.45 -6.15
N HIS A 228 10.75 23.50 -6.81
CA HIS A 228 11.06 24.56 -7.77
C HIS A 228 10.05 24.62 -8.92
N PHE A 229 9.69 23.46 -9.49
CA PHE A 229 8.76 23.37 -10.60
C PHE A 229 7.29 23.32 -10.17
N ALA A 230 6.99 23.05 -8.90
CA ALA A 230 5.63 22.98 -8.39
C ALA A 230 4.82 24.27 -8.59
N LYS A 231 5.52 25.41 -8.68
CA LYS A 231 4.93 26.72 -8.99
C LYS A 231 4.29 26.79 -10.38
N LEU A 232 4.67 25.89 -11.29
CA LEU A 232 4.09 25.78 -12.63
C LEU A 232 2.82 24.92 -12.67
N TRP A 233 2.48 24.22 -11.58
CA TRP A 233 1.36 23.26 -11.54
C TRP A 233 0.03 23.87 -11.10
N GLY A 234 -0.07 25.21 -11.16
CA GLY A 234 -1.23 25.96 -10.69
C GLY A 234 -1.16 26.30 -9.20
N HIS A 235 -2.19 26.99 -8.72
CA HIS A 235 -2.29 27.39 -7.32
C HIS A 235 -2.67 26.19 -6.44
N ARG A 236 -1.98 26.05 -5.31
CA ARG A 236 -2.25 25.11 -4.22
C ARG A 236 -2.29 25.89 -2.92
N GLU A 237 -3.22 25.55 -2.03
CA GLU A 237 -3.33 26.23 -0.72
C GLU A 237 -2.16 25.87 0.19
N ARG A 238 -1.61 24.66 0.02
CA ARG A 238 -0.45 24.14 0.78
C ARG A 238 0.76 23.90 -0.10
N ASN A 239 1.95 24.13 0.46
CA ASN A 239 3.23 23.82 -0.20
C ASN A 239 3.52 22.32 -0.13
N LEU A 240 4.15 21.76 -1.17
CA LEU A 240 4.54 20.34 -1.24
C LEU A 240 5.36 19.86 -0.02
N LYS A 241 6.26 20.70 0.51
CA LYS A 241 7.08 20.39 1.69
C LYS A 241 6.30 20.37 2.99
N THR A 242 5.05 20.81 2.96
CA THR A 242 4.17 20.95 4.12
C THR A 242 2.92 20.09 4.05
N VAL A 243 2.73 19.34 2.94
CA VAL A 243 1.57 18.45 2.80
C VAL A 243 1.76 17.12 3.50
#